data_AF-A0A251QKZ5-F1
#
_entry.id   AF-A0A251QKZ5-F1
#
_cell.length_a   1.000
_cell.length_b   1.000
_cell.length_c   1.000
_cell.angle_alpha   90.00
_cell.angle_beta   90.00
_cell.angle_gamma   90.00
#
_symmetry.space_group_name_H-M   'P 1'
#
loop_
_entity.id
_entity.type
_entity.pdbx_description
1 polymer ?
#
loop_
_entity_poly.entity_id
_entity_poly.type
_entity_poly.pdbx_seq_one_letter_code
_entity_poly.pdbx_strand_id
1 'polypeptide(L)'
;MNFATDIAKEIGLMSISFRTISASCYWSYFGIPKLIEASELPFKESEMDILITSVPGMEDILLRRDLPGFCRTSNVAADKTLQFVIRQSQGNVRADSLIVNTFEELEAPALYHIRDHIPNTYAIGSLHTHLSSRLASIKGTAPIASNSLWEEDRSCMAWLDAQPPKSVLHVSFGSITVMTRDELMEIWYGLVWFLWVMRPDSVVGDGGEGQAPEELLAGTRERGYMVGWAPPEEVLKHQAIGGFWTEWLENIGEHSRWGDNDVLILFC
;
A
#
# COMPACT_ATOMS: atom_id res chain seq x y z
N MET A 1 16.22 -5.12 4.74
CA MET A 1 17.37 -4.72 3.90
C MET A 1 18.46 -5.76 4.03
N ASN A 2 18.95 -6.28 2.91
CA ASN A 2 19.79 -7.48 2.91
C ASN A 2 21.16 -7.34 3.59
N PHE A 3 21.70 -6.12 3.69
CA PHE A 3 22.96 -5.88 4.40
C PHE A 3 22.86 -6.17 5.91
N ALA A 4 21.68 -5.97 6.51
CA ALA A 4 21.48 -6.23 7.94
C ALA A 4 21.62 -7.73 8.26
N THR A 5 21.19 -8.59 7.34
CA THR A 5 21.40 -10.04 7.42
C THR A 5 22.88 -10.40 7.32
N ASP A 6 23.65 -9.71 6.49
CA ASP A 6 25.09 -9.96 6.35
C ASP A 6 25.83 -9.61 7.65
N ILE A 7 25.51 -8.45 8.23
CA ILE A 7 26.05 -8.02 9.52
C ILE A 7 25.67 -9.01 10.63
N ALA A 8 24.39 -9.40 10.73
CA ALA A 8 23.93 -10.34 11.74
C ALA A 8 24.71 -11.67 11.69
N LYS A 9 24.94 -12.19 10.48
CA LYS A 9 25.75 -13.41 10.29
C LYS A 9 27.21 -13.24 10.70
N GLU A 10 27.83 -12.11 10.37
CA GLU A 10 29.22 -11.82 10.73
C GLU A 10 29.42 -11.82 12.24
N ILE A 11 28.45 -11.32 13.00
CA ILE A 11 28.50 -11.26 14.47
C ILE A 11 27.82 -12.46 15.16
N GLY A 12 27.39 -13.48 14.42
CA GLY A 12 26.80 -14.70 14.97
C GLY A 12 25.41 -14.52 15.58
N LEU A 13 24.63 -13.53 15.13
CA LEU A 13 23.25 -13.28 15.55
C LEU A 13 22.24 -13.79 14.52
N MET A 14 21.04 -14.12 15.02
CA MET A 14 19.89 -14.46 14.20
C MET A 14 19.41 -13.23 13.42
N SER A 15 19.14 -13.40 12.13
CA SER A 15 18.51 -12.41 11.26
C SER A 15 17.06 -12.78 10.97
N ILE A 16 16.14 -11.87 11.27
CA ILE A 16 14.73 -11.98 10.89
C ILE A 16 14.42 -10.86 9.90
N SER A 17 13.99 -11.22 8.69
CA SER A 17 13.52 -10.26 7.71
C SER A 17 12.04 -9.97 7.92
N PHE A 18 11.66 -8.69 7.95
CA PHE A 18 10.26 -8.26 7.97
C PHE A 18 9.88 -7.65 6.62
N ARG A 19 8.78 -8.13 6.02
CA ARG A 19 8.21 -7.60 4.78
C ARG A 19 6.96 -6.80 5.08
N THR A 20 6.99 -5.56 4.60
CA THR A 20 5.87 -4.62 4.61
C THR A 20 5.06 -4.67 3.32
N ILE A 21 5.36 -5.65 2.46
CA ILE A 21 4.55 -5.99 1.29
C ILE A 21 3.95 -7.39 1.51
N SER A 22 2.90 -7.71 0.75
CA SER A 22 2.05 -8.87 0.89
C SER A 22 2.80 -10.09 0.46
N ALA A 23 2.32 -11.27 0.87
CA ALA A 23 2.97 -12.51 0.44
C ALA A 23 2.93 -12.64 -1.08
N SER A 24 1.82 -12.28 -1.72
CA SER A 24 1.64 -12.36 -3.18
C SER A 24 2.54 -11.38 -3.92
N CYS A 25 2.65 -10.13 -3.45
CA CYS A 25 3.55 -9.13 -4.01
C CYS A 25 5.02 -9.53 -3.82
N TYR A 26 5.38 -10.02 -2.64
CA TYR A 26 6.72 -10.53 -2.41
C TYR A 26 7.04 -11.75 -3.29
N TRP A 27 6.09 -12.67 -3.45
CA TRP A 27 6.27 -13.86 -4.25
C TRP A 27 6.45 -13.55 -5.75
N SER A 28 5.68 -12.61 -6.30
CA SER A 28 5.87 -12.15 -7.67
C SER A 28 7.25 -11.50 -7.86
N TYR A 29 7.72 -10.71 -6.88
CA TYR A 29 9.06 -10.09 -6.93
C TYR A 29 10.18 -11.12 -6.81
N PHE A 30 9.98 -12.15 -5.97
CA PHE A 30 10.87 -13.28 -5.84
C PHE A 30 10.95 -14.06 -7.15
N GLY A 31 9.84 -14.21 -7.88
CA GLY A 31 9.76 -14.91 -9.16
C GLY A 31 10.45 -14.21 -10.33
N ILE A 32 10.72 -12.90 -10.27
CA ILE A 32 11.23 -12.08 -11.40
C ILE A 32 12.39 -12.74 -12.19
N PRO A 33 13.42 -13.36 -11.57
CA PRO A 33 14.46 -14.07 -12.33
C PRO A 33 13.91 -15.14 -13.28
N LYS A 34 12.91 -15.92 -12.84
CA LYS A 34 12.25 -16.93 -13.68
C LYS A 34 11.45 -16.30 -14.81
N LEU A 35 10.83 -15.14 -14.59
CA LEU A 35 10.11 -14.41 -15.64
C LEU A 35 11.06 -13.96 -16.75
N ILE A 36 12.29 -13.56 -16.38
CA ILE A 36 13.33 -13.21 -17.35
C ILE A 36 13.78 -14.47 -18.12
N GLU A 37 14.04 -15.58 -17.42
CA GLU A 37 14.42 -16.85 -18.03
C GLU A 37 13.35 -17.38 -19.01
N ALA A 38 12.08 -17.23 -18.65
CA ALA A 38 10.93 -17.60 -19.47
C ALA A 38 10.60 -16.59 -20.58
N SER A 39 11.36 -15.49 -20.71
CA SER A 39 11.08 -14.41 -21.67
C SER A 39 9.70 -13.76 -21.48
N GLU A 40 9.18 -13.77 -20.26
CA GLU A 40 7.99 -13.01 -19.86
C GLU A 40 8.33 -11.57 -19.45
N LEU A 41 9.62 -11.30 -19.17
CA LEU A 41 10.18 -9.96 -19.01
C LEU A 41 11.39 -9.73 -19.94
N PRO A 42 11.55 -8.52 -20.50
CA PRO A 42 10.60 -7.39 -20.48
C PRO A 42 9.40 -7.62 -21.41
N PHE A 43 8.32 -6.86 -21.22
CA PHE A 43 7.14 -6.91 -22.09
C PHE A 43 6.75 -5.52 -22.62
N LYS A 44 6.00 -5.48 -23.72
CA LYS A 44 5.46 -4.26 -24.34
C LYS A 44 4.09 -3.90 -23.76
N GLU A 45 3.70 -2.65 -23.91
CA GLU A 45 2.37 -2.16 -23.51
C GLU A 45 1.22 -2.93 -24.18
N SER A 46 1.41 -3.40 -25.41
CA SER A 46 0.41 -4.23 -26.12
C SER A 46 0.20 -5.62 -25.50
N GLU A 47 1.04 -6.03 -24.55
CA GLU A 47 1.05 -7.36 -23.95
C GLU A 47 0.53 -7.35 -22.50
N MET A 48 -0.03 -6.23 -22.04
CA MET A 48 -0.44 -6.01 -20.65
C MET A 48 -1.48 -7.02 -20.14
N ASP A 49 -2.30 -7.56 -21.03
CA ASP A 49 -3.36 -8.55 -20.73
C ASP A 49 -2.93 -10.01 -20.85
N ILE A 50 -1.63 -10.26 -20.98
CA ILE A 50 -1.09 -11.62 -21.01
C ILE A 50 -0.82 -12.09 -19.59
N LEU A 51 -1.26 -13.30 -19.28
CA LEU A 51 -0.97 -13.99 -18.02
C LEU A 51 0.52 -14.31 -17.89
N ILE A 52 1.02 -14.19 -16.67
CA ILE A 52 2.35 -14.63 -16.25
C ILE A 52 2.23 -16.09 -15.81
N THR A 53 2.94 -16.99 -16.49
CA THR A 53 2.90 -18.44 -16.23
C THR A 53 4.08 -18.94 -15.40
N SER A 54 5.10 -18.10 -15.18
CA SER A 54 6.33 -18.52 -14.48
C SER A 54 6.32 -18.29 -12.96
N VAL A 55 5.20 -17.84 -12.38
CA VAL A 55 5.03 -17.67 -10.92
C VAL A 55 4.10 -18.75 -10.39
N PRO A 56 4.63 -19.78 -9.71
CA PRO A 56 3.83 -20.84 -9.12
C PRO A 56 2.73 -20.34 -8.19
N GLY A 57 1.50 -20.84 -8.35
CA GLY A 57 0.33 -20.46 -7.57
C GLY A 57 -0.30 -19.12 -7.98
N MET A 58 0.18 -18.49 -9.06
CA MET A 58 -0.36 -17.24 -9.60
C MET A 58 -0.59 -17.27 -11.12
N GLU A 59 -0.42 -18.43 -11.76
CA GLU A 59 -0.40 -18.60 -13.22
C GLU A 59 -1.71 -18.20 -13.90
N ASP A 60 -2.83 -18.36 -13.19
CA ASP A 60 -4.17 -18.10 -13.70
C ASP A 60 -4.72 -16.71 -13.31
N ILE A 61 -3.97 -15.94 -12.51
CA ILE A 61 -4.45 -14.66 -11.95
C ILE A 61 -3.52 -13.47 -12.20
N LEU A 62 -2.21 -13.69 -12.34
CA LEU A 62 -1.23 -12.61 -12.45
C LEU A 62 -1.09 -12.18 -13.91
N LEU A 63 -1.54 -10.98 -14.25
CA LEU A 63 -1.31 -10.38 -15.56
C LEU A 63 -0.03 -9.55 -15.56
N ARG A 64 0.54 -9.33 -16.74
CA ARG A 64 1.67 -8.41 -16.92
C ARG A 64 1.37 -7.00 -16.41
N ARG A 65 0.12 -6.53 -16.53
CA ARG A 65 -0.31 -5.23 -16.01
C ARG A 65 -0.23 -5.08 -14.49
N ASP A 66 -0.37 -6.19 -13.76
CA ASP A 66 -0.36 -6.22 -12.30
C ASP A 66 1.07 -6.16 -11.74
N LEU A 67 2.07 -6.40 -12.59
CA LEU A 67 3.46 -6.20 -12.22
C LEU A 67 3.78 -4.70 -12.08
N PRO A 68 4.64 -4.30 -11.12
CA PRO A 68 4.99 -2.91 -10.92
C PRO A 68 5.58 -2.24 -12.15
N GLY A 69 5.49 -0.91 -12.24
CA GLY A 69 5.99 -0.15 -13.38
C GLY A 69 7.46 -0.40 -13.74
N PHE A 70 8.32 -0.73 -12.76
CA PHE A 70 9.72 -1.07 -13.01
C PHE A 70 9.91 -2.40 -13.78
N CYS A 71 8.89 -3.25 -13.88
CA CYS A 71 8.89 -4.43 -14.75
C CYS A 71 8.62 -4.09 -16.23
N ARG A 72 8.14 -2.87 -16.53
CA ARG A 72 7.84 -2.39 -17.89
C ARG A 72 9.07 -1.80 -18.59
N THR A 73 10.26 -2.04 -18.04
CA THR A 73 11.52 -1.55 -18.59
C THR A 73 11.87 -2.24 -19.92
N SER A 74 12.46 -1.52 -20.87
CA SER A 74 12.96 -2.12 -22.12
C SER A 74 14.32 -2.81 -21.93
N ASN A 75 15.01 -2.56 -20.82
CA ASN A 75 16.30 -3.14 -20.50
C ASN A 75 16.39 -3.52 -19.02
N VAL A 76 16.07 -4.78 -18.75
CA VAL A 76 16.07 -5.37 -17.41
C VAL A 76 17.42 -5.23 -16.68
N ALA A 77 18.54 -5.33 -17.41
CA ALA A 77 19.87 -5.27 -16.81
C ALA A 77 20.29 -3.85 -16.41
N ALA A 78 19.81 -2.83 -17.14
CA ALA A 78 20.12 -1.43 -16.86
C ALA A 78 19.18 -0.78 -15.83
N ASP A 79 18.00 -1.36 -15.61
CA ASP A 79 17.01 -0.82 -14.68
C ASP A 79 17.43 -1.03 -13.21
N LYS A 80 17.88 0.06 -12.58
CA LYS A 80 18.38 0.02 -11.20
C LYS A 80 17.31 -0.36 -10.18
N THR A 81 16.06 0.04 -10.40
CA THR A 81 14.96 -0.24 -9.48
C THR A 81 14.60 -1.72 -9.54
N LEU A 82 14.44 -2.26 -10.75
CA LEU A 82 14.19 -3.69 -10.95
C LEU A 82 15.33 -4.54 -10.38
N GLN A 83 16.59 -4.20 -10.67
CA GLN A 83 17.76 -4.92 -10.12
C GLN A 83 17.83 -4.84 -8.59
N PHE A 84 17.46 -3.69 -8.00
CA PHE A 84 17.36 -3.56 -6.55
C PHE A 84 16.28 -4.47 -5.97
N VAL A 85 15.08 -4.49 -6.56
CA VAL A 85 13.96 -5.34 -6.12
C VAL A 85 14.30 -6.83 -6.22
N ILE A 86 14.91 -7.26 -7.34
CA ILE A 86 15.41 -8.63 -7.51
C ILE A 86 16.39 -8.96 -6.38
N ARG A 87 17.42 -8.12 -6.19
CA ARG A 87 18.45 -8.34 -5.17
C ARG A 87 17.87 -8.40 -3.77
N GLN A 88 16.94 -7.50 -3.42
CA GLN A 88 16.31 -7.48 -2.10
C GLN A 88 15.46 -8.74 -1.89
N SER A 89 14.61 -9.09 -2.85
CA SER A 89 13.67 -10.20 -2.71
C SER A 89 14.40 -11.55 -2.66
N GLN A 90 15.35 -11.78 -3.56
CA GLN A 90 16.16 -13.00 -3.59
C GLN A 90 17.03 -13.16 -2.34
N GLY A 91 17.61 -12.08 -1.82
CA GLY A 91 18.52 -12.19 -0.66
C GLY A 91 17.82 -12.44 0.68
N ASN A 92 16.48 -12.38 0.76
CA ASN A 92 15.74 -12.73 1.97
C ASN A 92 15.89 -14.21 2.37
N VAL A 93 16.19 -15.10 1.42
CA VAL A 93 16.46 -16.54 1.71
C VAL A 93 17.65 -16.77 2.63
N ARG A 94 18.48 -15.72 2.80
CA ARG A 94 19.63 -15.76 3.69
C ARG A 94 19.26 -15.44 5.13
N ALA A 95 18.07 -14.90 5.40
CA ALA A 95 17.60 -14.69 6.77
C ALA A 95 17.23 -16.03 7.41
N ASP A 96 17.30 -16.11 8.74
CA ASP A 96 16.90 -17.31 9.49
C ASP A 96 15.38 -17.46 9.52
N SER A 97 14.66 -16.35 9.35
CA SER A 97 13.19 -16.31 9.31
C SER A 97 12.68 -15.11 8.52
N LEU A 98 11.45 -15.25 8.02
CA LEU A 98 10.70 -14.19 7.35
C LEU A 98 9.41 -13.91 8.13
N ILE A 99 9.11 -12.65 8.38
CA ILE A 99 7.81 -12.21 8.88
C ILE A 99 7.14 -11.41 7.76
N VAL A 100 5.89 -11.74 7.49
CA VAL A 100 5.03 -11.02 6.54
C VAL A 100 3.80 -10.54 7.30
N ASN A 101 3.44 -9.26 7.15
CA ASN A 101 2.19 -8.72 7.70
C ASN A 101 1.01 -9.20 6.84
N THR A 102 0.56 -10.42 7.09
CA THR A 102 -0.59 -11.07 6.43
C THR A 102 -1.05 -12.24 7.30
N PHE A 103 -2.11 -12.94 6.92
CA PHE A 103 -2.59 -14.15 7.60
C PHE A 103 -2.83 -15.29 6.59
N GLU A 104 -2.80 -16.53 7.08
CA GLU A 104 -2.79 -17.74 6.22
C GLU A 104 -4.01 -17.80 5.31
N GLU A 105 -5.20 -17.51 5.83
CA GLU A 105 -6.46 -17.61 5.09
C GLU A 105 -6.55 -16.62 3.93
N LEU A 106 -5.78 -15.52 3.97
CA LEU A 106 -5.76 -14.52 2.90
C LEU A 106 -4.84 -14.91 1.74
N GLU A 107 -3.64 -15.44 2.05
CA GLU A 107 -2.56 -15.59 1.06
C GLU A 107 -1.88 -16.97 1.09
N ALA A 108 -2.60 -18.02 1.52
CA ALA A 108 -2.09 -19.38 1.63
C ALA A 108 -1.27 -19.87 0.40
N PRO A 109 -1.70 -19.66 -0.86
CA PRO A 109 -0.94 -20.12 -2.02
C PRO A 109 0.45 -19.49 -2.12
N ALA A 110 0.55 -18.17 -1.95
CA ALA A 110 1.84 -17.47 -1.98
C ALA A 110 2.72 -17.88 -0.79
N LEU A 111 2.15 -17.94 0.42
CA LEU A 111 2.84 -18.35 1.64
C LEU A 111 3.40 -19.78 1.54
N TYR A 112 2.66 -20.69 0.92
CA TYR A 112 3.11 -22.06 0.65
C TYR A 112 4.42 -22.07 -0.16
N HIS A 113 4.44 -21.38 -1.30
CA HIS A 113 5.64 -21.33 -2.15
C HIS A 113 6.81 -20.54 -1.55
N ILE A 114 6.52 -19.52 -0.74
CA ILE A 114 7.56 -18.81 0.02
C ILE A 114 8.22 -19.76 1.02
N ARG A 115 7.45 -20.61 1.72
CA ARG A 115 7.97 -21.58 2.70
C ARG A 115 8.87 -22.65 2.11
N ASP A 116 8.70 -22.99 0.83
CA ASP A 116 9.64 -23.88 0.12
C ASP A 116 11.06 -23.30 0.06
N HIS A 117 11.19 -21.97 0.08
CA HIS A 117 12.48 -21.27 0.02
C HIS A 117 12.94 -20.77 1.39
N ILE A 118 12.00 -20.42 2.27
CA ILE A 118 12.24 -19.89 3.62
C ILE A 118 11.28 -20.60 4.58
N PRO A 119 11.64 -21.81 5.09
CA PRO A 119 10.73 -22.62 5.89
C PRO A 119 10.17 -21.91 7.12
N ASN A 120 10.98 -21.08 7.77
CA ASN A 120 10.59 -20.26 8.92
C ASN A 120 9.92 -18.95 8.48
N THR A 121 8.83 -19.04 7.71
CA THR A 121 8.01 -17.89 7.33
C THR A 121 6.77 -17.79 8.21
N TYR A 122 6.57 -16.64 8.84
CA TYR A 122 5.49 -16.35 9.76
C TYR A 122 4.57 -15.26 9.19
N ALA A 123 3.31 -15.61 8.97
CA ALA A 123 2.25 -14.66 8.67
C ALA A 123 1.69 -14.10 10.00
N ILE A 124 2.07 -12.86 10.35
CA ILE A 124 1.74 -12.23 11.65
C ILE A 124 0.91 -10.95 11.41
N GLY A 125 -0.19 -11.10 10.68
CA GLY A 125 -1.09 -10.04 10.31
C GLY A 125 -2.53 -10.27 10.80
N SER A 126 -3.34 -9.22 10.86
CA SER A 126 -2.94 -7.83 10.62
C SER A 126 -2.31 -7.20 11.87
N LEU A 127 -1.13 -6.58 11.72
CA LEU A 127 -0.45 -5.89 12.81
C LEU A 127 -1.34 -4.78 13.42
N HIS A 128 -2.16 -4.13 12.61
CA HIS A 128 -3.13 -3.13 13.06
C HIS A 128 -4.17 -3.72 14.04
N THR A 129 -4.71 -4.92 13.77
CA THR A 129 -5.67 -5.59 14.67
C THR A 129 -4.99 -6.00 15.97
N HIS A 130 -3.76 -6.53 15.88
CA HIS A 130 -2.97 -6.86 17.07
C HIS A 130 -2.73 -5.64 17.96
N LEU A 131 -2.36 -4.50 17.36
CA LEU A 131 -2.19 -3.24 18.08
C LEU A 131 -3.51 -2.79 18.71
N SER A 132 -4.60 -2.75 17.95
CA SER A 132 -5.92 -2.35 18.44
C SER A 132 -6.38 -3.19 19.64
N SER A 133 -6.22 -4.52 19.56
CA SER A 133 -6.55 -5.44 20.65
C SER A 133 -5.70 -5.21 21.90
N ARG A 134 -4.39 -4.99 21.72
CA ARG A 134 -3.47 -4.69 22.83
C ARG A 134 -3.82 -3.36 23.49
N LEU A 135 -4.16 -2.34 22.72
CA LEU A 135 -4.57 -1.04 23.24
C LEU A 135 -5.88 -1.15 24.04
N ALA A 136 -6.87 -1.91 23.56
CA ALA A 136 -8.11 -2.15 24.30
C ALA A 136 -7.88 -2.86 25.65
N SER A 137 -6.82 -3.67 25.75
CA SER A 137 -6.46 -4.39 26.98
C SER A 137 -5.73 -3.53 28.02
N ILE A 138 -5.06 -2.46 27.60
CA ILE A 138 -4.32 -1.55 28.49
C ILE A 138 -5.29 -0.50 29.03
N LYS A 139 -5.88 -0.77 30.20
CA LYS A 139 -6.65 0.20 30.96
C LYS A 139 -5.73 1.29 31.52
N GLY A 140 -5.56 2.40 30.79
CA GLY A 140 -4.79 3.54 31.28
C GLY A 140 -4.60 4.59 30.19
N THR A 141 -5.14 5.78 30.45
CA THR A 141 -5.14 6.97 29.58
C THR A 141 -3.74 7.54 29.37
N ALA A 142 -2.97 6.99 28.43
CA ALA A 142 -1.97 7.76 27.72
C ALA A 142 -2.50 7.96 26.29
N PRO A 143 -2.58 9.20 25.77
CA PRO A 143 -2.87 9.39 24.37
C PRO A 143 -1.76 8.69 23.59
N ILE A 144 -2.15 7.74 22.75
CA ILE A 144 -1.24 7.01 21.88
C ILE A 144 -0.58 8.08 21.00
N ALA A 145 0.75 8.11 20.98
CA ALA A 145 1.46 8.94 20.02
C ALA A 145 0.99 8.53 18.62
N SER A 146 0.50 9.49 17.83
CA SER A 146 0.18 9.20 16.44
C SER A 146 1.42 8.62 15.77
N ASN A 147 1.28 7.46 15.12
CA ASN A 147 2.32 6.89 14.27
C ASN A 147 2.42 7.65 12.93
N SER A 148 1.67 8.75 12.79
CA SER A 148 1.75 9.64 11.65
C SER A 148 3.07 10.40 11.64
N LEU A 149 3.67 10.46 10.46
CA LEU A 149 4.80 11.35 10.20
C LEU A 149 4.36 12.81 10.01
N TRP A 150 3.06 13.05 9.84
CA TRP A 150 2.43 14.34 9.56
C TRP A 150 1.47 14.76 10.69
N GLU A 151 1.35 16.07 10.91
CA GLU A 151 0.39 16.62 11.87
C GLU A 151 -1.05 16.35 11.40
N GLU A 152 -1.82 15.65 12.23
CA GLU A 152 -3.20 15.29 11.93
C GLU A 152 -4.14 16.49 12.09
N ASP A 153 -4.84 16.85 11.02
CA ASP A 153 -5.92 17.83 11.07
C ASP A 153 -7.23 17.14 11.42
N ARG A 154 -7.60 17.23 12.71
CA ARG A 154 -8.82 16.63 13.25
C ARG A 154 -10.09 17.44 12.92
N SER A 155 -9.98 18.60 12.26
CA SER A 155 -11.17 19.37 11.83
C SER A 155 -12.06 18.58 10.87
N CYS A 156 -11.47 17.63 10.12
CA CYS A 156 -12.21 16.72 9.25
C CYS A 156 -13.24 15.86 10.02
N MET A 157 -12.98 15.54 11.29
CA MET A 157 -13.91 14.73 12.10
C MET A 157 -15.21 15.49 12.37
N ALA A 158 -15.11 16.77 12.73
CA ALA A 158 -16.29 17.62 12.93
C ALA A 158 -17.08 17.84 11.63
N TRP A 159 -16.38 17.87 10.48
CA TRP A 159 -17.05 17.91 9.17
C TRP A 159 -17.79 16.60 8.86
N LEU A 160 -17.17 15.45 9.17
CA LEU A 160 -17.76 14.12 8.99
C LEU A 160 -19.01 13.92 9.87
N ASP A 161 -19.01 14.43 11.11
CA ASP A 161 -20.17 14.37 12.02
C ASP A 161 -21.44 15.00 11.42
N ALA A 162 -21.28 15.98 10.52
CA ALA A 162 -22.38 16.67 9.86
C ALA A 162 -22.89 15.96 8.59
N GLN A 163 -22.26 14.87 8.16
CA GLN A 163 -22.62 14.16 6.94
C GLN A 163 -23.58 12.99 7.22
N PRO A 164 -24.47 12.66 6.27
CA PRO A 164 -25.28 11.44 6.37
C PRO A 164 -24.42 10.17 6.47
N PRO A 165 -24.94 9.09 7.09
CA PRO A 165 -24.25 7.81 7.11
C PRO A 165 -23.96 7.28 5.70
N LYS A 166 -22.76 6.72 5.50
CA LYS A 166 -22.29 6.10 4.24
C LYS A 166 -22.39 7.01 3.01
N SER A 167 -22.26 8.33 3.17
CA SER A 167 -22.36 9.29 2.06
C SER A 167 -21.03 9.85 1.57
N VAL A 168 -19.92 9.60 2.29
CA VAL A 168 -18.61 10.21 2.01
C VAL A 168 -17.63 9.17 1.48
N LEU A 169 -16.94 9.52 0.39
CA LEU A 169 -15.77 8.81 -0.10
C LEU A 169 -14.50 9.39 0.56
N HIS A 170 -13.79 8.60 1.35
CA HIS A 170 -12.45 8.98 1.80
C HIS A 170 -11.45 8.75 0.66
N VAL A 171 -10.61 9.73 0.35
CA VAL A 171 -9.60 9.64 -0.71
C VAL A 171 -8.23 9.91 -0.10
N SER A 172 -7.31 8.95 -0.22
CA SER A 172 -5.93 9.11 0.26
C SER A 172 -4.95 8.30 -0.59
N PHE A 173 -3.98 9.00 -1.19
CA PHE A 173 -2.91 8.40 -2.01
C PHE A 173 -1.62 8.25 -1.18
N GLY A 174 -1.77 7.60 -0.02
CA GLY A 174 -0.66 7.15 0.83
C GLY A 174 0.32 8.26 1.24
N SER A 175 1.61 7.94 1.20
CA SER A 175 2.71 8.85 1.56
C SER A 175 3.77 9.02 0.47
N ILE A 176 3.62 8.33 -0.68
CA ILE A 176 4.68 8.27 -1.71
C ILE A 176 4.18 8.79 -3.05
N THR A 177 2.91 8.58 -3.39
CA THR A 177 2.43 8.97 -4.72
C THR A 177 2.38 10.46 -4.90
N VAL A 178 2.79 10.84 -6.10
CA VAL A 178 2.71 12.17 -6.63
C VAL A 178 1.92 12.10 -7.93
N MET A 179 1.14 13.14 -8.20
CA MET A 179 0.33 13.25 -9.40
C MET A 179 0.60 14.57 -10.10
N THR A 180 0.39 14.59 -11.40
CA THR A 180 0.37 15.83 -12.17
C THR A 180 -0.88 16.63 -11.81
N ARG A 181 -0.84 17.94 -12.09
CA ARG A 181 -2.01 18.80 -11.93
C ARG A 181 -3.21 18.31 -12.74
N ASP A 182 -2.99 17.81 -13.95
CA ASP A 182 -4.06 17.38 -14.85
C ASP A 182 -4.75 16.13 -14.31
N GLU A 183 -3.98 15.11 -13.88
CA GLU A 183 -4.53 13.90 -13.24
C GLU A 183 -5.35 14.24 -11.98
N LEU A 184 -4.83 15.15 -11.15
CA LEU A 184 -5.51 15.62 -9.96
C LEU A 184 -6.85 16.30 -10.27
N MET A 185 -6.89 17.13 -11.31
CA MET A 185 -8.12 17.81 -11.72
C MET A 185 -9.14 16.80 -12.28
N GLU A 186 -8.71 15.84 -13.10
CA GLU A 186 -9.59 14.77 -13.61
C GLU A 186 -10.21 13.96 -12.48
N ILE A 187 -9.42 13.58 -11.47
CA ILE A 187 -9.91 12.91 -10.27
C ILE A 187 -10.95 13.78 -9.57
N TRP A 188 -10.61 15.04 -9.30
CA TRP A 188 -11.50 15.97 -8.62
C TRP A 188 -12.84 16.16 -9.32
N TYR A 189 -12.85 16.28 -10.65
CA TYR A 189 -14.06 16.39 -11.45
C TYR A 189 -14.99 15.17 -11.32
N GLY A 190 -14.42 13.99 -11.09
CA GLY A 190 -15.18 12.75 -10.84
C GLY A 190 -15.75 12.62 -9.42
N LEU A 191 -15.28 13.44 -8.47
CA LEU A 191 -15.69 13.35 -7.07
C LEU A 191 -16.96 14.17 -6.77
N VAL A 192 -17.84 13.64 -5.92
CA VAL A 192 -19.12 14.29 -5.55
C VAL A 192 -19.23 14.61 -4.07
N TRP A 193 -19.03 13.62 -3.19
CA TRP A 193 -19.06 13.79 -1.73
C TRP A 193 -17.84 13.11 -1.12
N PHE A 194 -16.82 13.88 -0.75
CA PHE A 194 -15.52 13.31 -0.42
C PHE A 194 -14.77 14.00 0.72
N LEU A 195 -13.93 13.22 1.40
CA LEU A 195 -12.87 13.71 2.29
C LEU A 195 -11.52 13.32 1.67
N TRP A 196 -10.78 14.29 1.14
CA TRP A 196 -9.51 14.04 0.47
C TRP A 196 -8.34 14.50 1.35
N VAL A 197 -7.48 13.54 1.70
CA VAL A 197 -6.16 13.81 2.28
C VAL A 197 -5.17 14.11 1.17
N MET A 198 -4.76 15.37 1.06
CA MET A 198 -3.84 15.85 0.05
C MET A 198 -2.58 16.38 0.73
N ARG A 199 -1.48 15.63 0.66
CA ARG A 199 -0.23 16.09 1.25
C ARG A 199 0.30 17.28 0.43
N PRO A 200 0.97 18.24 1.07
CA PRO A 200 1.57 19.36 0.35
C PRO A 200 2.53 18.90 -0.77
N ASP A 201 3.23 17.79 -0.62
CA ASP A 201 4.19 17.30 -1.62
C ASP A 201 3.58 16.42 -2.73
N SER A 202 2.25 16.29 -2.81
CA SER A 202 1.59 15.33 -3.71
C SER A 202 1.42 15.80 -5.16
N VAL A 203 1.67 17.07 -5.48
CA VAL A 203 1.39 17.65 -6.81
C VAL A 203 2.67 18.14 -7.48
N VAL A 204 2.95 17.64 -8.68
CA VAL A 204 4.12 18.02 -9.50
C VAL A 204 3.68 18.94 -10.65
N GLY A 205 4.30 20.12 -10.78
CA GLY A 205 4.09 21.03 -11.92
C GLY A 205 4.59 22.47 -11.73
N ASP A 206 4.68 23.22 -12.85
CA ASP A 206 5.26 24.58 -12.97
C ASP A 206 4.48 25.72 -12.25
N GLY A 207 3.45 25.39 -11.45
CA GLY A 207 2.49 26.35 -10.86
C GLY A 207 2.75 26.78 -9.42
N GLY A 208 3.86 26.34 -8.82
CA GLY A 208 4.14 26.49 -7.39
C GLY A 208 4.07 25.13 -6.70
N GLU A 209 5.20 24.72 -6.11
CA GLU A 209 5.31 23.45 -5.40
C GLU A 209 4.28 23.40 -4.26
N GLY A 210 3.40 22.41 -4.34
CA GLY A 210 2.68 21.89 -3.20
C GLY A 210 1.43 22.61 -2.70
N GLN A 211 0.75 23.33 -3.58
CA GLN A 211 -0.59 23.85 -3.28
C GLN A 211 -1.63 23.25 -4.21
N ALA A 212 -2.75 22.80 -3.63
CA ALA A 212 -3.93 22.41 -4.38
C ALA A 212 -4.38 23.59 -5.29
N PRO A 213 -4.79 23.34 -6.54
CA PRO A 213 -5.27 24.40 -7.42
C PRO A 213 -6.37 25.25 -6.75
N GLU A 214 -6.33 26.57 -6.91
CA GLU A 214 -7.30 27.48 -6.27
C GLU A 214 -8.76 27.16 -6.65
N GLU A 215 -8.96 26.75 -7.92
CA GLU A 215 -10.22 26.25 -8.45
C GLU A 215 -10.75 25.05 -7.65
N LEU A 216 -9.85 24.12 -7.30
CA LEU A 216 -10.17 22.94 -6.52
C LEU A 216 -10.56 23.33 -5.09
N LEU A 217 -9.79 24.22 -4.45
CA LEU A 217 -10.10 24.72 -3.09
C LEU A 217 -11.43 25.47 -3.03
N ALA A 218 -11.77 26.23 -4.07
CA ALA A 218 -13.03 26.96 -4.17
C ALA A 218 -14.22 26.02 -4.37
N GLY A 219 -14.15 25.11 -5.35
CA GLY A 219 -15.25 24.22 -5.69
C GLY A 219 -15.46 23.05 -4.72
N THR A 220 -14.45 22.68 -3.94
CA THR A 220 -14.57 21.60 -2.94
C THR A 220 -15.49 21.98 -1.78
N ARG A 221 -15.65 23.27 -1.45
CA ARG A 221 -16.46 23.71 -0.29
C ARG A 221 -17.93 23.27 -0.36
N GLU A 222 -18.45 22.99 -1.55
CA GLU A 222 -19.84 22.56 -1.76
C GLU A 222 -20.00 21.03 -1.73
N ARG A 223 -18.90 20.28 -1.88
CA ARG A 223 -18.90 18.86 -2.27
C ARG A 223 -17.94 18.00 -1.47
N GLY A 224 -17.12 18.58 -0.62
CA GLY A 224 -16.15 17.80 0.12
C GLY A 224 -15.35 18.62 1.12
N TYR A 225 -14.37 17.95 1.70
CA TYR A 225 -13.43 18.52 2.65
C TYR A 225 -12.02 18.05 2.32
N MET A 226 -11.06 18.94 2.50
CA MET A 226 -9.65 18.64 2.24
C MET A 226 -8.82 18.98 3.44
N VAL A 227 -7.89 18.09 3.74
CA VAL A 227 -6.90 18.27 4.81
C VAL A 227 -5.54 17.81 4.32
N GLY A 228 -4.48 18.39 4.88
CA GLY A 228 -3.11 17.96 4.60
C GLY A 228 -2.86 16.52 5.05
N TRP A 229 -3.41 16.17 6.21
CA TRP A 229 -3.35 14.84 6.79
C TRP A 229 -4.54 14.62 7.74
N ALA A 230 -5.16 13.45 7.69
CA ALA A 230 -6.28 13.07 8.57
C ALA A 230 -5.85 11.90 9.49
N PRO A 231 -6.51 11.68 10.63
CA PRO A 231 -6.35 10.44 11.41
C PRO A 231 -7.02 9.26 10.68
N PRO A 232 -6.28 8.42 9.92
CA PRO A 232 -6.90 7.51 8.95
C PRO A 232 -7.76 6.43 9.63
N GLU A 233 -7.32 5.91 10.77
CA GLU A 233 -8.06 4.88 11.52
C GLU A 233 -9.39 5.39 12.07
N GLU A 234 -9.45 6.66 12.49
CA GLU A 234 -10.68 7.26 13.01
C GLU A 234 -11.65 7.61 11.88
N VAL A 235 -11.12 8.15 10.77
CA VAL A 235 -11.91 8.44 9.57
C VAL A 235 -12.57 7.17 9.03
N LEU A 236 -11.81 6.08 8.83
CA LEU A 236 -12.34 4.84 8.27
C LEU A 236 -13.41 4.17 9.18
N LYS A 237 -13.36 4.42 10.49
CA LYS A 237 -14.38 3.96 11.46
C LYS A 237 -15.58 4.90 11.57
N HIS A 238 -15.56 6.07 10.92
CA HIS A 238 -16.63 7.05 11.03
C HIS A 238 -17.87 6.65 10.20
N GLN A 239 -19.06 6.75 10.77
CA GLN A 239 -20.34 6.32 10.17
C GLN A 239 -20.66 6.95 8.80
N ALA A 240 -20.15 8.16 8.55
CA ALA A 240 -20.33 8.88 7.29
C ALA A 240 -19.54 8.29 6.12
N ILE A 241 -18.45 7.55 6.39
CA ILE A 241 -17.63 6.94 5.35
C ILE A 241 -18.39 5.76 4.73
N GLY A 242 -18.62 5.85 3.42
CA GLY A 242 -19.22 4.78 2.61
C GLY A 242 -18.21 4.09 1.69
N GLY A 243 -17.08 4.74 1.41
CA GLY A 243 -16.03 4.19 0.57
C GLY A 243 -14.67 4.78 0.90
N PHE A 244 -13.63 4.07 0.49
CA PHE A 244 -12.24 4.50 0.60
C PHE A 244 -11.52 4.26 -0.72
N TRP A 245 -11.04 5.33 -1.34
CA TRP A 245 -10.20 5.27 -2.51
C TRP A 245 -8.75 5.48 -2.08
N THR A 246 -7.95 4.46 -2.34
CA THR A 246 -6.53 4.44 -2.01
C THR A 246 -5.70 3.96 -3.19
N GLU A 247 -4.46 4.44 -3.26
CA GLU A 247 -3.44 3.67 -3.95
C GLU A 247 -3.21 2.36 -3.20
N TRP A 248 -2.88 1.29 -3.92
CA TRP A 248 -2.47 0.03 -3.32
C TRP A 248 -1.15 0.21 -2.55
N LEU A 249 -1.24 0.68 -1.31
CA LEU A 249 -0.23 0.49 -0.28
C LEU A 249 -0.89 -0.26 0.87
N GLU A 250 -0.37 -1.46 1.10
CA GLU A 250 -1.06 -2.56 1.76
C GLU A 250 -1.37 -2.36 3.24
N ASN A 251 -0.81 -1.33 3.89
CA ASN A 251 -1.15 -0.99 5.27
C ASN A 251 -2.65 -0.75 5.50
N ILE A 252 -3.44 -0.51 4.44
CA ILE A 252 -4.89 -0.23 4.52
C ILE A 252 -5.75 -1.24 3.73
N GLY A 253 -5.14 -2.02 2.82
CA GLY A 253 -5.85 -2.99 1.97
C GLY A 253 -6.33 -4.26 2.68
N GLU A 254 -5.89 -4.48 3.92
CA GLU A 254 -6.18 -5.70 4.69
C GLU A 254 -7.61 -5.77 5.24
N HIS A 255 -8.40 -4.68 5.20
CA HIS A 255 -9.74 -4.64 5.80
C HIS A 255 -10.73 -3.86 4.95
N SER A 256 -11.70 -4.55 4.33
CA SER A 256 -12.96 -3.92 3.85
C SER A 256 -13.88 -3.52 5.01
N ARG A 257 -13.51 -3.87 6.24
CA ARG A 257 -14.29 -3.65 7.45
C ARG A 257 -13.47 -2.94 8.52
N TRP A 258 -13.80 -1.68 8.77
CA TRP A 258 -13.17 -0.86 9.81
C TRP A 258 -14.17 -0.66 10.95
N GLY A 259 -14.07 -1.52 11.98
CA GLY A 259 -15.08 -1.60 13.04
C GLY A 259 -16.37 -2.27 12.55
N ASP A 260 -17.51 -1.60 12.74
CA ASP A 260 -18.82 -2.06 12.26
C ASP A 260 -19.20 -1.51 10.87
N ASN A 261 -18.29 -0.75 10.24
CA ASN A 261 -18.52 -0.19 8.91
C ASN A 261 -17.88 -1.04 7.82
N ASP A 262 -18.71 -1.52 6.90
CA ASP A 262 -18.26 -2.00 5.59
C ASP A 262 -17.93 -0.79 4.72
N VAL A 263 -16.69 -0.70 4.26
CA VAL A 263 -16.19 0.38 3.42
C VAL A 263 -15.86 -0.19 2.04
N LEU A 264 -16.44 0.37 0.98
CA LEU A 264 -16.08 0.01 -0.38
C LEU A 264 -14.67 0.52 -0.69
N ILE A 265 -13.71 -0.38 -0.90
CA ILE A 265 -12.35 0.00 -1.27
C ILE A 265 -12.24 0.08 -2.79
N LEU A 266 -11.86 1.25 -3.30
CA LEU A 266 -11.57 1.50 -4.70
C LEU A 266 -10.05 1.56 -4.89
N PHE A 267 -9.58 0.89 -5.94
CA PHE A 267 -8.18 0.82 -6.32
C PHE A 267 -8.01 1.40 -7.73
N CYS A 268 -6.91 2.13 -7.94
CA CYS A 268 -6.45 2.56 -9.26
C CYS A 268 -5.38 1.62 -9.79
#